data_AF-A0A402CHS4-F1
#
_entry.id   AF-A0A402CHS4-F1
#
_cell.length_a   1.000
_cell.length_b   1.000
_cell.length_c   1.000
_cell.angle_alpha   90.00
_cell.angle_beta   90.00
_cell.angle_gamma   90.00
#
_symmetry.space_group_name_H-M   'P 1'
#
loop_
_entity.id
_entity.type
_entity.pdbx_description
1 polymer ?
#
loop_
_entity_poly.entity_id
_entity_poly.type
_entity_poly.pdbx_seq_one_letter_code
_entity_poly.pdbx_strand_id
1 'polypeptide(L)' 'MLYIHPDECVDCGACEPVCPVEAIFYEDDVPDQWVEYTKANADFFDDLGSPGGAAKLGKVDYDPPFVKALPPMAEGD' A
#
# COMPACT_ATOMS: atom_id res chain seq x y z
N MET A 1 6.78 2.26 -4.41
CA MET A 1 5.84 1.49 -3.59
C MET A 1 4.43 1.59 -4.19
N LEU A 2 3.52 0.69 -3.83
CA LEU A 2 2.08 0.78 -4.11
C LEU A 2 1.33 0.77 -2.78
N TYR A 3 0.22 1.51 -2.70
CA TYR A 3 -0.61 1.63 -1.49
C TYR A 3 -2.09 1.44 -1.84
N ILE A 4 -2.83 0.79 -0.95
CA ILE A 4 -4.27 0.57 -1.03
C ILE A 4 -4.94 1.63 -0.15
N HIS A 5 -5.84 2.43 -0.73
CA HIS A 5 -6.59 3.41 0.05
C HIS A 5 -7.63 2.69 0.92
N PRO A 6 -7.61 2.84 2.26
CA PRO A 6 -8.49 2.08 3.14
C PRO A 6 -9.96 2.44 2.93
N ASP A 7 -10.31 3.72 2.81
CA ASP A 7 -11.70 4.15 2.62
C ASP A 7 -12.28 3.92 1.21
N GLU A 8 -11.43 3.68 0.20
CA GLU A 8 -11.88 3.37 -1.17
C GLU A 8 -11.87 1.87 -1.46
N CYS A 9 -11.14 1.07 -0.67
CA CYS A 9 -11.18 -0.37 -0.75
C CYS A 9 -12.57 -0.88 -0.35
N VAL A 10 -13.06 -1.86 -1.09
CA VAL A 10 -14.38 -2.50 -0.87
C VAL A 10 -14.25 -4.01 -0.72
N ASP A 11 -13.07 -4.48 -0.35
CA ASP A 11 -12.77 -5.90 -0.09
C ASP A 11 -13.15 -6.84 -1.24
N CYS A 12 -12.90 -6.41 -2.49
CA CYS A 12 -13.21 -7.22 -3.66
C CYS A 12 -12.25 -8.42 -3.87
N GLY A 13 -11.07 -8.38 -3.24
CA GLY A 13 -10.08 -9.47 -3.25
C GLY A 13 -9.38 -9.73 -4.59
N ALA A 14 -9.67 -8.96 -5.65
CA ALA A 14 -9.11 -9.25 -6.97
C ALA A 14 -7.59 -8.99 -7.09
N CYS A 15 -7.04 -8.15 -6.22
CA CYS A 15 -5.63 -7.77 -6.22
C CYS A 15 -4.72 -8.79 -5.52
N GLU A 16 -5.20 -9.47 -4.48
CA GLU A 16 -4.41 -10.41 -3.68
C GLU A 16 -3.82 -11.57 -4.50
N PRO A 17 -4.59 -12.35 -5.27
CA PRO A 17 -4.08 -13.58 -5.89
C PRO A 17 -3.19 -13.32 -7.10
N VAL A 18 -3.10 -12.06 -7.56
CA VAL A 18 -2.32 -11.69 -8.75
C VAL A 18 -0.96 -11.08 -8.40
N CYS A 19 -0.69 -10.81 -7.12
CA CYS A 19 0.60 -10.26 -6.70
C CYS A 19 1.68 -11.35 -6.76
N PRO A 20 2.69 -11.25 -7.65
CA PRO A 20 3.69 -12.31 -7.84
C PRO A 20 4.65 -12.49 -6.66
N VAL A 21 4.65 -11.54 -5.72
CA VAL A 21 5.51 -11.53 -4.53
C VAL A 21 4.69 -11.59 -3.24
N GLU A 22 3.39 -11.90 -3.33
CA GLU A 22 2.50 -12.13 -2.17
C GLU A 22 2.52 -10.96 -1.15
N ALA A 23 2.51 -9.72 -1.64
CA ALA A 23 2.61 -8.52 -0.80
C ALA A 23 1.26 -7.97 -0.30
N ILE A 24 0.13 -8.57 -0.69
CA ILE A 24 -1.22 -8.07 -0.42
C ILE A 24 -1.91 -9.06 0.53
N PHE A 25 -2.47 -8.54 1.62
CA PHE A 25 -3.20 -9.28 2.63
C PHE A 25 -4.51 -8.53 2.93
N TYR A 26 -5.55 -9.26 3.38
CA TYR A 26 -6.64 -8.60 4.11
C TYR A 26 -6.11 -8.02 5.42
N GLU A 27 -6.76 -6.98 5.94
CA GLU A 27 -6.26 -6.27 7.13
C GLU A 27 -6.05 -7.19 8.34
N ASP A 28 -6.94 -8.18 8.51
CA ASP A 28 -6.89 -9.16 9.60
C ASP A 28 -5.84 -10.26 9.39
N ASP A 29 -5.31 -10.39 8.17
CA ASP A 29 -4.36 -11.43 7.77
C ASP A 29 -2.92 -10.91 7.62
N VAL A 30 -2.67 -9.63 7.93
CA VAL A 30 -1.33 -9.04 7.86
C VAL A 30 -0.41 -9.73 8.88
N PRO A 31 0.73 -10.32 8.45
CA PRO A 31 1.69 -10.92 9.37
C PRO A 31 2.23 -9.91 10.40
N ASP A 32 2.44 -10.35 11.64
CA ASP A 32 2.89 -9.49 12.75
C ASP A 32 4.10 -8.61 12.41
N GLN A 33 5.06 -9.17 11.65
CA GLN A 33 6.27 -8.47 11.23
C GLN A 33 6.04 -7.30 10.26
N TRP A 34 4.84 -7.20 9.68
CA TRP A 34 4.43 -6.22 8.69
C TRP A 34 3.21 -5.39 9.11
N VAL A 35 2.79 -5.47 10.37
CA VAL A 35 1.61 -4.73 10.88
C VAL A 35 1.71 -3.21 10.66
N GLU A 36 2.93 -2.64 10.67
CA GLU A 36 3.13 -1.20 10.41
C GLU A 36 2.72 -0.78 8.98
N TYR A 37 2.69 -1.72 8.02
CA TYR A 37 2.27 -1.42 6.65
C TYR A 37 0.78 -1.13 6.53
N THR A 38 -0.06 -1.65 7.41
CA THR A 38 -1.49 -1.29 7.45
C THR A 38 -1.64 0.22 7.70
N LYS A 39 -0.89 0.76 8.66
CA LYS A 39 -0.86 2.21 8.92
C LYS A 39 -0.23 2.97 7.74
N ALA A 40 0.82 2.44 7.12
CA ALA A 40 1.46 3.07 5.96
C ALA A 40 0.48 3.31 4.80
N ASN A 41 -0.39 2.33 4.55
CA ASN A 41 -1.41 2.42 3.52
C ASN A 41 -2.37 3.58 3.78
N ALA A 42 -2.77 3.82 5.03
CA ALA A 42 -3.58 4.98 5.39
C ALA A 42 -2.78 6.29 5.32
N ASP A 43 -1.61 6.35 5.96
CA ASP A 43 -0.78 7.56 6.07
C ASP A 43 -0.37 8.14 4.71
N PHE A 44 -0.24 7.30 3.68
CA PHE A 44 0.04 7.75 2.31
C PHE A 44 -1.01 8.74 1.78
N PHE A 45 -2.26 8.66 2.27
CA PHE A 45 -3.38 9.47 1.82
C PHE A 45 -3.70 10.66 2.73
N ASP A 46 -2.95 10.91 3.81
CA ASP A 46 -3.23 12.00 4.77
C ASP A 46 -3.36 13.37 4.09
N ASP A 47 -2.44 13.68 3.15
CA ASP A 47 -2.46 14.94 2.39
C ASP A 47 -3.25 14.84 1.08
N LEU A 48 -3.44 13.63 0.55
CA LEU A 48 -4.10 13.37 -0.73
C LEU A 48 -5.63 13.26 -0.60
N GLY A 49 -6.11 12.85 0.56
CA GLY A 49 -7.50 12.46 0.81
C GLY A 49 -7.92 11.27 -0.04
N SER A 50 -9.21 11.21 -0.38
CA SER A 50 -9.83 10.18 -1.22
C SER A 50 -10.04 10.68 -2.66
N PRO A 51 -9.10 10.41 -3.59
CA PRO A 51 -9.15 10.91 -4.97
C PRO A 51 -10.16 10.19 -5.88
N GLY A 52 -10.71 9.06 -5.45
CA GLY A 52 -11.63 8.25 -6.25
C GLY A 52 -10.94 7.54 -7.41
N GLY A 53 -9.75 6.97 -7.15
CA GLY A 53 -8.99 6.15 -8.10
C GLY A 53 -7.64 6.73 -8.55
N ALA A 54 -6.63 5.86 -8.57
CA ALA A 54 -5.24 6.21 -8.85
C ALA A 54 -4.93 6.64 -10.30
N ALA A 55 -5.75 6.26 -11.28
CA ALA A 55 -5.45 6.46 -12.71
C ALA A 55 -5.24 7.93 -13.12
N LYS A 56 -5.87 8.88 -12.41
CA LYS A 56 -5.74 10.32 -12.70
C LYS A 56 -4.53 10.97 -12.02
N LEU A 57 -4.01 10.36 -10.96
CA LEU A 57 -2.91 10.91 -10.17
C LEU A 57 -1.55 10.44 -10.67
N GLY A 58 -1.46 9.17 -11.10
CA GLY A 58 -0.17 8.56 -11.43
C GLY A 58 0.72 8.42 -10.20
N LYS A 59 2.04 8.53 -10.38
CA LYS A 59 3.02 8.44 -9.29
C LYS A 59 3.15 9.77 -8.55
N VAL A 60 3.00 9.73 -7.23
CA VAL A 60 3.15 10.86 -6.31
C VAL A 60 4.13 10.52 -5.19
N ASP A 61 4.67 11.53 -4.50
CA ASP A 61 5.71 11.38 -3.47
C ASP A 61 5.16 11.58 -2.04
N TYR A 62 4.19 10.74 -1.69
CA TYR A 62 3.56 10.71 -0.35
C TYR A 62 3.95 9.47 0.45
N ASP A 63 5.07 8.80 0.11
CA ASP A 63 5.54 7.65 0.89
C ASP A 63 5.67 8.04 2.39
N PRO A 64 5.10 7.26 3.34
CA PRO A 64 5.22 7.55 4.76
C PRO A 64 6.67 7.53 5.24
N PRO A 65 7.01 8.24 6.35
CA PRO A 65 8.39 8.40 6.79
C PRO A 65 9.18 7.09 6.97
N PHE A 66 8.55 6.04 7.51
CA PHE A 66 9.25 4.76 7.71
C PHE A 66 9.56 4.07 6.37
N VAL A 67 8.65 4.15 5.38
CA VAL A 67 8.88 3.58 4.04
C VAL A 67 9.98 4.35 3.31
N LYS A 68 9.99 5.69 3.43
CA LYS A 68 11.06 6.56 2.90
C LYS A 68 12.44 6.24 3.50
N ALA A 69 12.47 5.75 4.74
CA ALA A 69 13.71 5.43 5.45
C ALA A 69 14.24 4.00 5.16
N LEU A 70 13.49 3.16 4.44
CA LEU A 70 13.93 1.81 4.14
C LEU A 70 15.19 1.83 3.26
N PRO A 71 16.17 0.93 3.50
CA PRO A 71 17.29 0.78 2.60
C PRO A 71 16.80 0.30 1.23
N PRO A 72 17.53 0.57 0.14
CA PRO A 72 17.23 0.01 -1.17
C PRO A 72 17.15 -1.51 -1.08
N MET A 73 15.98 -2.06 -1.42
CA MET A 73 15.79 -3.50 -1.56
C MET A 73 16.20 -3.90 -2.99
N ALA A 74 16.78 -5.08 -3.15
CA ALA A 74 17.08 -5.60 -4.48
C ALA A 74 15.77 -5.72 -5.28
N GLU A 75 15.76 -5.26 -6.53
CA GLU A 75 14.73 -5.65 -7.48
C GLU A 75 14.85 -7.16 -7.65
N GLY A 76 13.84 -7.91 -7.21
CA GLY A 76 13.78 -9.35 -7.47
C GLY A 76 13.75 -9.58 -8.98
N ASP A 77 14.57 -10.53 -9.46
CA ASP A 77 14.59 -10.98 -10.86
C ASP A 77 13.22 -11.49 -11.34
#